data_AF-A0A3M9Y710-F1
#
_entry.id   AF-A0A3M9Y710-F1
#
_cell.length_a   1.000
_cell.length_b   1.000
_cell.length_c   1.000
_cell.angle_alpha   90.00
_cell.angle_beta   90.00
_cell.angle_gamma   90.00
#
_symmetry.space_group_name_H-M   'P 1'
#
loop_
_entity.id
_entity.type
_entity.pdbx_description
1 polymer ?
#
loop_
_entity_poly.entity_id
_entity_poly.type
_entity_poly.pdbx_seq_one_letter_code
_entity_poly.pdbx_strand_id
1 'polypeptide(L)'
;MCNSQAVKIRRKLHNGQDQPAELTRLIRGGRNVVKLSVPNVAPKAGHATMVAVEKVVTLTHSRIMAMVSERGVLPAEATRRIVRERLTPVGQSGRDDDDAPIIFSNLSIDLADPFTATMFKIPVRGSSCTHLECFDLEVWLGTRLGKSASVHSLKCGCGLCRRSRALGAEPSLTDKWKCPLCDKDARPGSLRVDGFMVEVREALMRQGLTRTKSINVGPDGTWSPKAEQPDSEDESDVEAEPRRPPKRPKTDHQTEVRGAVEVIVLD
;
A
#
# COMPACT_ATOMS: atom_id res chain seq x y z
N MET A 1 -31.88 -13.14 -11.75
CA MET A 1 -32.61 -13.53 -10.52
C MET A 1 -31.70 -14.40 -9.67
N CYS A 2 -31.88 -14.38 -8.35
CA CYS A 2 -31.21 -15.29 -7.42
C CYS A 2 -32.27 -15.86 -6.46
N ASN A 3 -32.37 -17.18 -6.34
CA ASN A 3 -33.35 -17.87 -5.49
C ASN A 3 -34.80 -17.36 -5.69
N SER A 4 -35.22 -17.26 -6.96
CA SER A 4 -36.53 -16.72 -7.38
C SER A 4 -36.80 -15.25 -7.04
N GLN A 5 -35.82 -14.52 -6.49
CA GLN A 5 -35.92 -13.09 -6.25
C GLN A 5 -35.21 -12.28 -7.35
N ALA A 6 -35.78 -11.12 -7.67
CA ALA A 6 -35.20 -10.20 -8.64
C ALA A 6 -33.89 -9.60 -8.11
N VAL A 7 -32.86 -9.59 -8.96
CA VAL A 7 -31.56 -8.98 -8.65
C VAL A 7 -31.50 -7.65 -9.39
N LYS A 8 -31.25 -6.55 -8.68
CA LYS A 8 -31.08 -5.23 -9.30
C LYS A 8 -29.70 -5.15 -9.94
N ILE A 9 -29.67 -5.08 -11.27
CA ILE A 9 -28.45 -4.83 -12.04
C ILE A 9 -28.26 -3.31 -12.13
N ARG A 10 -27.10 -2.81 -11.70
CA ARG A 10 -26.74 -1.41 -11.88
C ARG A 10 -26.24 -1.22 -13.31
N ARG A 11 -26.98 -0.44 -14.11
CA ARG A 11 -26.57 0.00 -15.44
C ARG A 11 -26.07 1.44 -15.34
N LYS A 12 -24.89 1.76 -15.89
CA LYS A 12 -24.46 3.15 -16.04
C LYS A 12 -25.18 3.81 -17.22
N LEU A 13 -25.34 5.13 -17.14
CA LEU A 13 -25.99 5.94 -18.18
C LEU A 13 -25.11 6.05 -19.45
N HIS A 14 -23.78 5.93 -19.36
CA HIS A 14 -22.83 6.10 -20.48
C HIS A 14 -21.58 5.19 -20.33
N ASN A 15 -21.22 4.46 -21.41
CA ASN A 15 -19.95 3.76 -21.72
C ASN A 15 -18.98 3.42 -20.57
N GLY A 16 -19.43 2.68 -19.54
CA GLY A 16 -18.56 2.23 -18.45
C GLY A 16 -18.56 0.71 -18.29
N GLN A 17 -17.45 0.18 -17.75
CA GLN A 17 -17.23 -1.23 -17.38
C GLN A 17 -18.45 -1.88 -16.68
N ASP A 18 -18.66 -3.18 -16.93
CA ASP A 18 -19.68 -4.00 -16.29
C ASP A 18 -19.61 -3.87 -14.76
N GLN A 19 -20.72 -3.49 -14.12
CA GLN A 19 -20.79 -3.39 -12.66
C GLN A 19 -21.29 -4.71 -12.07
N PRO A 20 -20.68 -5.20 -10.97
CA PRO A 20 -21.13 -6.40 -10.30
C PRO A 20 -22.53 -6.22 -9.73
N ALA A 21 -23.31 -7.30 -9.74
CA ALA A 21 -24.61 -7.37 -9.09
C ALA A 21 -24.46 -7.99 -7.69
N GLU A 22 -24.94 -7.28 -6.67
CA GLU A 22 -24.83 -7.73 -5.28
C GLU A 22 -25.81 -8.87 -4.97
N LEU A 23 -25.29 -10.01 -4.54
CA LEU A 23 -26.08 -11.21 -4.24
C LEU A 23 -26.19 -11.50 -2.74
N THR A 24 -25.38 -10.88 -1.88
CA THR A 24 -25.18 -11.28 -0.47
C THR A 24 -26.47 -11.48 0.31
N ARG A 25 -27.49 -10.63 0.11
CA ARG A 25 -28.77 -10.72 0.82
C ARG A 25 -29.73 -11.79 0.32
N LEU A 26 -29.44 -12.38 -0.84
CA LEU A 26 -30.28 -13.39 -1.49
C LEU A 26 -29.72 -14.80 -1.31
N ILE A 27 -28.48 -14.92 -0.83
CA ILE A 27 -27.83 -16.20 -0.57
C ILE A 27 -28.42 -16.85 0.69
N ARG A 28 -28.63 -18.16 0.63
CA ARG A 28 -29.07 -19.01 1.74
C ARG A 28 -28.10 -20.17 1.98
N GLY A 29 -28.22 -20.84 3.12
CA GLY A 29 -27.49 -22.09 3.37
C GLY A 29 -27.82 -23.17 2.32
N GLY A 30 -26.81 -23.90 1.86
CA GLY A 30 -26.96 -24.96 0.85
C GLY A 30 -27.02 -24.45 -0.59
N ARG A 31 -27.85 -25.09 -1.42
CA ARG A 31 -27.90 -24.83 -2.86
C ARG A 31 -28.59 -23.49 -3.18
N ASN A 32 -27.87 -22.64 -3.90
CA ASN A 32 -28.34 -21.36 -4.43
C ASN A 32 -28.46 -21.44 -5.96
N VAL A 33 -29.48 -20.81 -6.54
CA VAL A 33 -29.71 -20.82 -8.00
C VAL A 33 -29.72 -19.39 -8.52
N VAL A 34 -28.81 -19.10 -9.45
CA VAL A 34 -28.76 -17.83 -10.19
C VAL A 34 -29.29 -18.08 -11.60
N LYS A 35 -30.32 -17.33 -11.99
CA LYS A 35 -30.87 -17.35 -13.36
C LYS A 35 -30.56 -16.04 -14.05
N LEU A 36 -29.90 -16.11 -15.20
CA LEU A 36 -29.54 -14.97 -16.03
C LEU A 36 -30.45 -14.93 -17.26
N SER A 37 -30.90 -13.74 -17.64
CA SER A 37 -31.66 -13.52 -18.87
C SER A 37 -30.86 -12.54 -19.71
N VAL A 38 -30.33 -13.03 -20.82
CA VAL A 38 -29.49 -12.26 -21.75
C VAL A 38 -30.32 -12.01 -23.01
N PRO A 39 -30.31 -10.79 -23.59
CA PRO A 39 -30.94 -10.54 -24.87
C PRO A 39 -30.42 -11.51 -25.94
N ASN A 40 -31.31 -12.01 -26.78
CA ASN A 40 -30.94 -12.86 -27.91
C ASN A 40 -30.35 -12.00 -29.04
N VAL A 41 -29.11 -11.56 -28.85
CA VAL A 41 -28.35 -10.74 -29.81
C VAL A 41 -27.07 -11.48 -30.12
N ALA A 42 -26.76 -11.64 -31.42
CA ALA A 42 -25.51 -12.25 -31.84
C ALA A 42 -24.33 -11.49 -31.22
N PRO A 43 -23.40 -12.16 -30.53
CA PRO A 43 -22.21 -11.49 -30.03
C PRO A 43 -21.44 -10.85 -31.19
N LYS A 44 -20.81 -9.70 -30.94
CA LYS A 44 -19.86 -9.13 -31.91
C LYS A 44 -18.77 -10.16 -32.19
N ALA A 45 -18.30 -10.24 -33.44
CA ALA A 45 -17.22 -11.13 -33.81
C ALA A 45 -16.03 -10.99 -32.83
N GLY A 46 -15.54 -12.12 -32.31
CA GLY A 46 -14.46 -12.16 -31.32
C GLY A 46 -14.86 -11.86 -29.87
N HIS A 47 -16.15 -11.71 -29.54
CA HIS A 47 -16.60 -11.44 -28.17
C HIS A 47 -17.50 -12.58 -27.65
N ALA A 48 -17.31 -13.01 -26.40
CA ALA A 48 -18.17 -13.97 -25.72
C ALA A 48 -18.76 -13.34 -24.44
N THR A 49 -20.04 -13.62 -24.16
CA THR A 49 -20.66 -13.20 -22.89
C THR A 49 -20.32 -14.23 -21.81
N MET A 50 -19.59 -13.79 -20.79
CA MET A 50 -19.19 -14.61 -19.65
C MET A 50 -19.84 -14.10 -18.37
N VAL A 51 -20.09 -15.00 -17.42
CA VAL A 51 -20.62 -14.66 -16.11
C VAL A 51 -19.79 -15.36 -15.04
N ALA A 52 -19.42 -14.61 -14.01
CA ALA A 52 -18.73 -15.13 -12.83
C ALA A 52 -19.51 -14.78 -11.56
N VAL A 53 -19.38 -15.63 -10.54
CA VAL A 53 -19.87 -15.36 -9.19
C VAL A 53 -18.65 -15.33 -8.28
N GLU A 54 -18.42 -14.19 -7.64
CA GLU A 54 -17.29 -13.99 -6.74
C GLU A 54 -17.77 -13.95 -5.28
N LYS A 55 -17.03 -14.61 -4.39
CA LYS A 55 -17.21 -14.47 -2.95
C LYS A 55 -16.15 -13.52 -2.40
N VAL A 56 -16.58 -12.34 -1.99
CA VAL A 56 -15.71 -11.36 -1.33
C VAL A 56 -15.72 -11.60 0.17
N VAL A 57 -14.54 -11.71 0.78
CA VAL A 57 -14.37 -11.86 2.23
C VAL A 57 -13.64 -10.64 2.77
N THR A 58 -14.20 -10.01 3.80
CA THR A 58 -13.57 -8.89 4.50
C THR A 58 -12.85 -9.41 5.74
N LEU A 59 -11.59 -8.99 5.90
CA LEU A 59 -10.81 -9.28 7.11
C LEU A 59 -10.98 -8.15 8.13
N THR A 60 -11.05 -8.52 9.40
CA THR A 60 -11.04 -7.55 10.50
C THR A 60 -9.65 -6.95 10.69
N HIS A 61 -9.58 -5.80 11.36
CA HIS A 61 -8.32 -5.12 11.68
C HIS A 61 -7.32 -6.07 12.36
N SER A 62 -7.74 -6.75 13.44
CA SER A 62 -6.90 -7.70 14.17
C SER A 62 -6.43 -8.87 13.29
N ARG A 63 -7.25 -9.32 12.34
CA ARG A 63 -6.87 -10.40 11.42
C ARG A 63 -5.85 -9.93 10.38
N ILE A 64 -5.96 -8.69 9.92
CA ILE A 64 -4.95 -8.07 9.05
C ILE A 64 -3.64 -7.89 9.79
N MET A 65 -3.67 -7.36 11.02
CA MET A 65 -2.49 -7.23 11.88
C MET A 65 -1.78 -8.57 12.04
N ALA A 66 -2.50 -9.61 12.47
CA ALA A 66 -1.95 -10.96 12.60
C ALA A 66 -1.37 -11.50 11.28
N MET A 67 -2.09 -11.33 10.16
CA MET A 67 -1.62 -11.79 8.86
C MET A 67 -0.30 -11.13 8.45
N VAL A 68 -0.17 -9.81 8.66
CA VAL A 68 1.06 -9.08 8.31
C VAL A 68 2.19 -9.49 9.25
N SER A 69 1.94 -9.58 10.57
CA SER A 69 2.96 -9.99 11.55
C SER A 69 3.44 -11.43 11.37
N GLU A 70 2.55 -12.36 11.01
CA GLU A 70 2.89 -13.79 10.89
C GLU A 70 3.47 -14.16 9.52
N ARG A 71 2.98 -13.54 8.44
CA ARG A 71 3.30 -13.96 7.05
C ARG A 71 4.02 -12.89 6.26
N GLY A 72 3.90 -11.63 6.66
CA GLY A 72 4.54 -10.50 6.01
C GLY A 72 5.82 -10.11 6.72
N VAL A 73 6.81 -11.00 6.81
CA VAL A 73 8.11 -10.67 7.44
C VAL A 73 9.18 -10.54 6.37
N LEU A 74 9.96 -9.45 6.42
CA LEU A 74 11.20 -9.28 5.68
C LEU A 74 12.37 -9.55 6.65
N PRO A 75 13.15 -10.62 6.47
CA PRO A 75 14.28 -10.91 7.36
C PRO A 75 15.29 -9.75 7.40
N ALA A 76 15.88 -9.48 8.56
CA ALA A 76 16.84 -8.38 8.72
C ALA A 76 17.99 -8.43 7.72
N GLU A 77 18.49 -9.63 7.41
CA GLU A 77 19.58 -9.83 6.46
C GLU A 77 19.21 -9.39 5.03
N ALA A 78 17.93 -9.46 4.65
CA ALA A 78 17.50 -8.97 3.35
C ALA A 78 17.70 -7.46 3.23
N THR A 79 17.40 -6.70 4.30
CA THR A 79 17.63 -5.25 4.36
C THR A 79 19.13 -4.93 4.42
N ARG A 80 19.91 -5.67 5.22
CA ARG A 80 21.38 -5.51 5.26
C ARG A 80 22.02 -5.74 3.90
N ARG A 81 21.56 -6.75 3.15
CA ARG A 81 22.02 -7.00 1.78
C ARG A 81 21.72 -5.84 0.85
N ILE A 82 20.52 -5.25 0.90
CA ILE A 82 20.17 -4.07 0.08
C ILE A 82 21.09 -2.88 0.43
N VAL A 83 21.38 -2.67 1.72
CA VAL A 83 22.32 -1.62 2.16
C VAL A 83 23.71 -1.87 1.57
N ARG A 84 24.22 -3.10 1.70
CA ARG A 84 25.52 -3.51 1.16
C ARG A 84 25.60 -3.27 -0.36
N GLU A 85 24.60 -3.74 -1.10
CA GLU A 85 24.52 -3.56 -2.57
C GLU A 85 24.53 -2.09 -3.00
N ARG A 86 23.92 -1.18 -2.21
CA ARG A 86 23.92 0.26 -2.50
C ARG A 86 25.24 0.96 -2.17
N LEU A 87 25.97 0.44 -1.19
CA LEU A 87 27.24 1.00 -0.73
C LEU A 87 28.45 0.37 -1.44
N THR A 88 28.29 -0.79 -2.08
CA THR A 88 29.31 -1.37 -2.94
C THR A 88 29.35 -0.65 -4.29
N PRO A 89 30.52 -0.16 -4.74
CA PRO A 89 30.65 0.46 -6.06
C PRO A 89 30.25 -0.52 -7.19
N VAL A 90 29.39 -0.06 -8.10
CA VAL A 90 29.07 -0.81 -9.33
C VAL A 90 30.25 -0.66 -10.29
N GLY A 91 31.04 -1.72 -10.45
CA GLY A 91 31.89 -1.96 -11.62
C GLY A 91 33.09 -1.04 -11.82
N GLN A 92 34.25 -1.46 -11.31
CA GLN A 92 35.44 -1.49 -12.15
C GLN A 92 35.25 -2.60 -13.19
N SER A 93 34.48 -2.32 -14.23
CA SER A 93 34.51 -3.08 -15.48
C SER A 93 34.97 -2.11 -16.55
N GLY A 94 36.25 -2.25 -16.89
CA GLY A 94 37.08 -1.32 -17.66
C GLY A 94 36.36 -0.48 -18.71
N ARG A 95 36.52 0.83 -18.57
CA ARG A 95 36.88 1.78 -19.63
C ARG A 95 37.21 3.12 -18.98
N ASP A 96 38.25 3.74 -19.50
CA ASP A 96 38.73 5.06 -19.13
C ASP A 96 37.59 6.08 -19.08
N ASP A 97 37.31 6.66 -17.92
CA ASP A 97 36.75 8.00 -17.80
C ASP A 97 37.02 8.56 -16.40
N ASP A 98 37.46 9.82 -16.34
CA ASP A 98 38.00 10.55 -15.17
C ASP A 98 36.93 10.95 -14.12
N ASP A 99 35.87 10.16 -13.95
CA ASP A 99 34.84 10.39 -12.94
C ASP A 99 35.10 9.51 -11.71
N ALA A 100 35.73 10.09 -10.68
CA ALA A 100 35.89 9.43 -9.39
C ALA A 100 34.51 9.00 -8.85
N PRO A 101 34.27 7.69 -8.60
CA PRO A 101 32.97 7.25 -8.11
C PRO A 101 32.72 7.86 -6.73
N ILE A 102 31.56 8.48 -6.54
CA ILE A 102 31.13 8.98 -5.23
C ILE A 102 30.93 7.77 -4.31
N ILE A 103 31.90 7.55 -3.41
CA ILE A 103 31.84 6.49 -2.40
C ILE A 103 31.00 7.01 -1.23
N PHE A 104 29.75 6.55 -1.13
CA PHE A 104 29.00 6.69 0.11
C PHE A 104 29.52 5.66 1.11
N SER A 105 29.98 6.11 2.27
CA SER A 105 30.45 5.23 3.35
C SER A 105 29.29 4.68 4.20
N ASN A 106 28.16 5.39 4.20
CA ASN A 106 26.97 5.02 4.94
C ASN A 106 25.68 5.48 4.24
N LEU A 107 24.56 4.85 4.60
CA LEU A 107 23.22 5.29 4.25
C LEU A 107 22.54 5.89 5.47
N SER A 108 21.99 7.09 5.33
CA SER A 108 21.11 7.68 6.33
C SER A 108 19.68 7.16 6.12
N ILE A 109 19.06 6.62 7.17
CA ILE A 109 17.67 6.13 7.11
C ILE A 109 16.84 6.81 8.22
N ASP A 110 15.69 7.36 7.83
CA ASP A 110 14.72 7.97 8.75
C ASP A 110 13.90 6.89 9.48
N LEU A 111 13.66 7.12 10.77
CA LEU A 111 12.90 6.24 11.66
C LEU A 111 11.50 6.79 11.96
N ALA A 112 11.20 8.02 11.56
CA ALA A 112 9.91 8.65 11.82
C ALA A 112 8.83 8.11 10.88
N ASP A 113 7.70 7.68 11.46
CA ASP A 113 6.50 7.36 10.71
C ASP A 113 5.89 8.63 10.08
N PRO A 114 5.54 8.61 8.78
CA PRO A 114 5.07 9.80 8.07
C PRO A 114 3.73 10.36 8.54
N PHE A 115 2.98 9.64 9.37
CA PHE A 115 1.68 10.11 9.89
C PHE A 115 1.76 10.66 11.30
N THR A 116 2.59 10.06 12.15
CA THR A 116 2.76 10.46 13.55
C THR A 116 3.97 11.36 13.78
N ALA A 117 4.91 11.42 12.83
CA ALA A 117 6.22 12.06 13.00
C ALA A 117 7.00 11.54 14.22
N THR A 118 6.70 10.32 14.65
CA THR A 118 7.37 9.62 15.75
C THR A 118 7.91 8.28 15.29
N MET A 119 8.86 7.71 16.03
CA MET A 119 9.41 6.39 15.69
C MET A 119 8.29 5.34 15.62
N PHE A 120 8.23 4.60 14.52
CA PHE A 120 7.26 3.52 14.33
C PHE A 120 7.33 2.50 15.48
N LYS A 121 6.20 1.86 15.79
CA LYS A 121 6.13 0.72 16.72
C LYS A 121 6.30 -0.61 15.97
N ILE A 122 5.62 -0.73 14.83
CA ILE A 122 5.69 -1.90 13.96
C ILE A 122 6.15 -1.41 12.57
N PRO A 123 7.46 -1.47 12.27
CA PRO A 123 8.00 -0.97 11.02
C PRO A 123 7.54 -1.83 9.85
N VAL A 124 6.77 -1.25 8.94
CA VAL A 124 6.37 -1.91 7.70
C VAL A 124 6.70 -1.08 6.46
N ARG A 125 6.88 -1.79 5.35
CA ARG A 125 6.96 -1.24 3.99
C ARG A 125 6.38 -2.23 3.00
N GLY A 126 6.00 -1.78 1.81
CA GLY A 126 5.52 -2.67 0.75
C GLY A 126 6.63 -3.55 0.20
N SER A 127 6.29 -4.75 -0.27
CA SER A 127 7.26 -5.70 -0.85
C SER A 127 7.95 -5.20 -2.12
N SER A 128 7.35 -4.23 -2.82
CA SER A 128 7.92 -3.58 -4.02
C SER A 128 8.61 -2.25 -3.72
N CYS A 129 8.60 -1.80 -2.46
CA CYS A 129 9.24 -0.56 -2.03
C CYS A 129 10.76 -0.63 -2.20
N THR A 130 11.32 0.41 -2.82
CA THR A 130 12.76 0.60 -3.03
C THR A 130 13.38 1.59 -2.05
N HIS A 131 12.61 2.25 -1.19
CA HIS A 131 13.14 2.99 -0.04
C HIS A 131 13.46 2.02 1.12
N LEU A 132 14.25 2.44 2.10
CA LEU A 132 14.58 1.64 3.29
C LEU A 132 13.72 2.02 4.50
N GLU A 133 13.22 3.25 4.50
CA GLU A 133 12.35 3.85 5.48
C GLU A 133 11.05 3.04 5.64
N CYS A 134 10.55 2.95 6.87
CA CYS A 134 9.32 2.26 7.20
C CYS A 134 8.26 3.24 7.70
N PHE A 135 7.01 2.80 7.68
CA PHE A 135 5.88 3.47 8.34
C PHE A 135 5.23 2.50 9.34
N ASP A 136 4.46 3.03 10.28
CA ASP A 136 3.86 2.20 11.33
C ASP A 136 2.63 1.44 10.83
N LEU A 137 2.58 0.13 11.08
CA LEU A 137 1.49 -0.73 10.61
C LEU A 137 0.12 -0.35 11.19
N GLU A 138 0.03 -0.15 12.50
CA GLU A 138 -1.24 0.13 13.18
C GLU A 138 -1.78 1.49 12.71
N VAL A 139 -0.91 2.49 12.66
CA VAL A 139 -1.24 3.83 12.16
C VAL A 139 -1.67 3.75 10.69
N TRP A 140 -0.91 3.06 9.84
CA TRP A 140 -1.23 2.90 8.42
C TRP A 140 -2.62 2.31 8.21
N LEU A 141 -2.96 1.24 8.91
CA LEU A 141 -4.29 0.62 8.84
C LEU A 141 -5.38 1.56 9.36
N GLY A 142 -5.13 2.27 10.46
CA GLY A 142 -6.04 3.27 11.03
C GLY A 142 -6.38 4.41 10.06
N THR A 143 -5.45 4.79 9.18
CA THR A 143 -5.71 5.79 8.14
C THR A 143 -6.60 5.28 6.98
N ARG A 144 -6.79 3.95 6.84
CA ARG A 144 -7.61 3.35 5.78
C ARG A 144 -9.07 3.21 6.20
N LEU A 145 -9.74 4.34 6.40
CA LEU A 145 -11.15 4.37 6.77
C LEU A 145 -12.06 3.66 5.75
N GLY A 146 -12.97 2.84 6.27
CA GLY A 146 -14.01 2.18 5.48
C GLY A 146 -14.89 3.17 4.72
N LYS A 147 -15.59 2.71 3.69
CA LYS A 147 -16.58 3.55 3.02
C LYS A 147 -17.71 3.85 4.00
N SER A 148 -18.27 5.05 3.92
CA SER A 148 -19.49 5.35 4.65
C SER A 148 -20.57 4.35 4.24
N ALA A 149 -21.06 3.55 5.20
CA ALA A 149 -22.13 2.58 4.98
C ALA A 149 -23.45 3.26 4.53
N SER A 150 -23.58 4.57 4.72
CA SER A 150 -24.73 5.34 4.28
C SER A 150 -24.33 6.53 3.40
N VAL A 151 -25.14 6.78 2.37
CA VAL A 151 -25.12 8.05 1.61
C VAL A 151 -25.50 9.24 2.51
N HIS A 152 -26.22 8.95 3.61
CA HIS A 152 -26.54 9.91 4.66
C HIS A 152 -25.58 9.78 5.85
N SER A 153 -25.72 10.68 6.82
CA SER A 153 -24.95 10.66 8.08
C SER A 153 -25.13 9.35 8.88
N LEU A 154 -24.11 9.00 9.66
CA LEU A 154 -24.11 7.86 10.60
C LEU A 154 -25.28 7.88 11.61
N LYS A 155 -25.93 9.03 11.80
CA LYS A 155 -27.11 9.21 12.68
C LYS A 155 -28.46 9.02 11.97
N CYS A 156 -28.48 8.84 10.65
CA CYS A 156 -29.74 8.75 9.90
C CYS A 156 -30.53 7.47 10.23
N GLY A 157 -31.80 7.59 10.59
CA GLY A 157 -32.68 6.47 10.99
C GLY A 157 -33.45 5.79 9.85
N CYS A 158 -33.22 6.15 8.58
CA CYS A 158 -34.04 5.65 7.47
C CYS A 158 -33.77 4.15 7.18
N GLY A 159 -34.77 3.46 6.61
CA GLY A 159 -34.68 2.02 6.33
C GLY A 159 -33.54 1.64 5.38
N LEU A 160 -33.08 2.55 4.52
CA LEU A 160 -31.89 2.32 3.68
C LEU A 160 -30.61 2.30 4.51
N CYS A 161 -30.42 3.26 5.43
CA CYS A 161 -29.26 3.33 6.32
C CYS A 161 -29.24 2.19 7.35
N ARG A 162 -30.40 1.81 7.93
CA ARG A 162 -30.48 0.64 8.83
C ARG A 162 -30.05 -0.64 8.13
N ARG A 163 -30.51 -0.87 6.90
CA ARG A 163 -30.14 -2.04 6.10
C ARG A 163 -28.66 -2.04 5.75
N SER A 164 -28.07 -0.89 5.45
CA SER A 164 -26.63 -0.81 5.18
C SER A 164 -25.78 -1.04 6.44
N ARG A 165 -26.18 -0.52 7.61
CA ARG A 165 -25.49 -0.80 8.88
C ARG A 165 -25.51 -2.29 9.25
N ALA A 166 -26.59 -2.99 8.93
CA ALA A 166 -26.71 -4.43 9.17
C ALA A 166 -25.75 -5.29 8.33
N LEU A 167 -25.18 -4.75 7.23
CA LEU A 167 -24.16 -5.42 6.42
C LEU A 167 -22.72 -5.20 6.95
N GLY A 168 -22.56 -4.43 8.03
CA GLY A 168 -21.24 -4.03 8.54
C GLY A 168 -20.63 -2.86 7.77
N ALA A 169 -19.47 -2.38 8.25
CA ALA A 169 -18.72 -1.34 7.57
C ALA A 169 -18.11 -1.90 6.28
N GLU A 170 -18.32 -1.22 5.16
CA GLU A 170 -17.64 -1.59 3.91
C GLU A 170 -16.13 -1.29 4.03
N PRO A 171 -15.26 -2.17 3.52
CA PRO A 171 -13.83 -1.93 3.51
C PRO A 171 -13.48 -0.66 2.73
N SER A 172 -12.31 -0.11 3.02
CA SER A 172 -11.77 1.06 2.31
C SER A 172 -11.60 0.75 0.82
N LEU A 173 -11.59 1.80 -0.01
CA LEU A 173 -11.33 1.65 -1.44
C LEU A 173 -9.89 1.20 -1.69
N THR A 174 -9.69 0.29 -2.66
CA THR A 174 -8.39 -0.30 -2.99
C THR A 174 -7.37 0.73 -3.49
N ASP A 175 -7.82 1.79 -4.17
CA ASP A 175 -6.99 2.89 -4.68
C ASP A 175 -6.29 3.69 -3.58
N LYS A 176 -6.77 3.59 -2.34
CA LYS A 176 -6.18 4.22 -1.16
C LYS A 176 -5.00 3.44 -0.55
N TRP A 177 -4.61 2.30 -1.11
CA TRP A 177 -3.57 1.43 -0.55
C TRP A 177 -2.22 1.59 -1.25
N LYS A 178 -1.72 2.83 -1.27
CA LYS A 178 -0.43 3.21 -1.84
C LYS A 178 0.54 3.61 -0.74
N CYS A 179 1.79 3.20 -0.86
CA CYS A 179 2.84 3.51 0.10
C CYS A 179 2.94 5.04 0.26
N PRO A 180 2.90 5.57 1.49
CA PRO A 180 2.98 7.02 1.72
C PRO A 180 4.34 7.63 1.32
N LEU A 181 5.36 6.80 1.11
CA LEU A 181 6.72 7.25 0.78
C LEU A 181 7.05 7.17 -0.72
N CYS A 182 6.41 6.26 -1.47
CA CYS A 182 6.76 6.02 -2.88
C CYS A 182 5.60 5.63 -3.81
N ASP A 183 4.36 5.71 -3.34
CA ASP A 183 3.13 5.40 -4.09
C ASP A 183 2.98 3.95 -4.62
N LYS A 184 3.93 3.05 -4.34
CA LYS A 184 3.88 1.63 -4.68
C LYS A 184 2.85 0.85 -3.83
N ASP A 185 2.57 -0.39 -4.20
CA ASP A 185 1.54 -1.22 -3.54
C ASP A 185 1.79 -1.44 -2.04
N ALA A 186 0.87 -0.96 -1.21
CA ALA A 186 0.88 -1.10 0.26
C ALA A 186 -0.40 -1.75 0.80
N ARG A 187 -1.04 -2.62 -0.01
CA ARG A 187 -2.16 -3.47 0.44
C ARG A 187 -1.71 -4.43 1.53
N PRO A 188 -2.62 -4.92 2.40
CA PRO A 188 -2.26 -5.81 3.50
C PRO A 188 -1.41 -7.02 3.11
N GLY A 189 -1.66 -7.63 1.94
CA GLY A 189 -0.86 -8.77 1.45
C GLY A 189 0.54 -8.41 0.94
N SER A 190 0.78 -7.14 0.56
CA SER A 190 2.10 -6.68 0.09
C SER A 190 2.96 -6.11 1.21
N LEU A 191 2.39 -5.78 2.38
CA LEU A 191 3.15 -5.25 3.52
C LEU A 191 4.13 -6.28 4.07
N ARG A 192 5.31 -5.79 4.46
CA ARG A 192 6.37 -6.56 5.11
C ARG A 192 6.85 -5.80 6.34
N VAL A 193 6.87 -6.48 7.48
CA VAL A 193 7.55 -6.06 8.70
C VAL A 193 9.05 -6.18 8.46
N ASP A 194 9.77 -5.06 8.51
CA ASP A 194 11.21 -5.04 8.25
C ASP A 194 11.97 -5.45 9.50
N GLY A 195 12.55 -6.65 9.49
CA GLY A 195 13.24 -7.21 10.64
C GLY A 195 14.46 -6.41 11.08
N PHE A 196 15.17 -5.75 10.14
CA PHE A 196 16.30 -4.89 10.50
C PHE A 196 15.82 -3.67 11.28
N MET A 197 14.72 -3.06 10.83
CA MET A 197 14.14 -1.91 11.53
C MET A 197 13.53 -2.29 12.88
N VAL A 198 13.02 -3.52 13.04
CA VAL A 198 12.62 -4.06 14.36
C VAL A 198 13.82 -4.10 15.30
N GLU A 199 14.94 -4.71 14.87
CA GLU A 199 16.17 -4.80 15.67
C GLU A 199 16.71 -3.43 16.07
N VAL A 200 16.78 -2.48 15.11
CA VAL A 200 17.20 -1.08 15.34
C VAL A 200 16.36 -0.44 16.42
N ARG A 201 15.02 -0.50 16.27
CA ARG A 201 14.09 0.11 17.21
C ARG A 201 14.26 -0.45 18.61
N GLU A 202 14.33 -1.77 18.75
CA GLU A 202 14.50 -2.41 20.05
C GLU A 202 15.82 -2.03 20.73
N ALA A 203 16.89 -1.93 19.95
CA ALA A 203 18.19 -1.48 20.46
C ALA A 203 18.15 -0.02 20.93
N LEU A 204 17.55 0.89 20.14
CA LEU A 204 17.36 2.30 20.54
C LEU A 204 16.51 2.40 21.82
N MET A 205 15.46 1.60 21.94
CA MET A 205 14.64 1.54 23.16
C MET A 205 15.45 1.08 24.37
N ARG A 206 16.28 0.04 24.24
CA ARG A 206 17.16 -0.42 25.32
C ARG A 206 18.20 0.62 25.75
N GLN A 207 18.63 1.47 24.80
CA GLN A 207 19.60 2.55 25.05
C GLN A 207 18.94 3.86 25.53
N GLY A 208 17.60 3.91 25.65
CA GLY A 208 16.88 5.14 26.02
C GLY A 208 16.84 6.20 24.91
N LEU A 209 17.22 5.85 23.68
CA LEU A 209 17.32 6.74 22.53
C LEU A 209 16.01 6.77 21.71
N THR A 210 14.87 6.90 22.38
CA THR A 210 13.54 6.80 21.73
C THR A 210 13.21 8.02 20.85
N ARG A 211 13.97 9.11 20.97
CA ARG A 211 13.80 10.34 20.18
C ARG A 211 14.65 10.40 18.92
N THR A 212 15.50 9.41 18.68
CA THR A 212 16.35 9.36 17.47
C THR A 212 15.49 9.36 16.21
N LYS A 213 15.67 10.40 15.38
CA LYS A 213 14.96 10.54 14.10
C LYS A 213 15.60 9.74 12.97
N SER A 214 16.92 9.54 12.97
CA SER A 214 17.58 8.83 11.87
C SER A 214 18.81 8.06 12.34
N ILE A 215 19.19 7.06 11.56
CA ILE A 215 20.42 6.26 11.76
C ILE A 215 21.31 6.33 10.52
N ASN A 216 22.61 6.16 10.73
CA ASN A 216 23.57 5.89 9.68
C ASN A 216 23.84 4.38 9.64
N VAL A 217 23.81 3.76 8.48
CA VAL A 217 24.04 2.32 8.29
C VAL A 217 25.23 2.10 7.35
N GLY A 218 26.20 1.31 7.78
CA GLY A 218 27.39 0.95 7.02
C GLY A 218 27.21 -0.28 6.11
N PRO A 219 28.21 -0.59 5.25
CA PRO A 219 28.16 -1.69 4.28
C PRO A 219 28.19 -3.09 4.91
N ASP A 220 28.71 -3.19 6.14
CA ASP A 220 28.68 -4.39 6.97
C ASP A 220 27.33 -4.59 7.67
N GLY A 221 26.41 -3.63 7.55
CA GLY A 221 25.10 -3.63 8.21
C GLY A 221 25.14 -3.12 9.65
N THR A 222 26.29 -2.63 10.13
CA THR A 222 26.36 -1.91 11.40
C THR A 222 25.65 -0.57 11.27
N TRP A 223 25.09 -0.07 12.37
CA TRP A 223 24.40 1.21 12.37
C TRP A 223 24.65 1.99 13.65
N SER A 224 24.50 3.31 13.55
CA SER A 224 24.59 4.23 14.68
C SER A 224 23.51 5.33 14.61
N PRO A 225 23.02 5.83 15.76
CA PRO A 225 22.15 7.00 15.79
C PRO A 225 22.83 8.20 15.15
N LYS A 226 22.12 8.93 14.30
CA LYS A 226 22.60 10.20 13.77
C LYS A 226 22.42 11.29 14.85
N ALA A 227 23.48 12.02 15.16
CA ALA A 227 23.41 13.13 16.11
C ALA A 227 22.49 14.25 15.57
N GLU A 228 21.57 14.73 16.40
CA GLU A 228 20.77 15.91 16.09
C GLU A 228 21.66 17.14 16.27
N GLN A 229 21.79 17.99 15.24
CA GLN A 229 22.27 19.35 15.47
C GLN A 229 21.13 20.11 16.17
N PRO A 230 21.40 20.85 17.25
CA PRO A 230 20.37 21.68 17.86
C PRO A 230 19.87 22.67 16.80
N ASP A 231 18.55 22.67 16.57
CA ASP A 231 17.90 23.64 15.71
C ASP A 231 18.21 25.03 16.28
N SER A 232 18.92 25.86 15.52
CA SER A 232 19.02 27.28 15.83
C SER A 232 17.61 27.87 15.71
N GLU A 233 16.99 28.15 16.86
CA GLU A 233 15.76 28.92 16.97
C GLU A 233 16.01 30.34 16.44
N ASP A 234 15.80 30.56 15.14
CA ASP A 234 15.48 31.88 14.62
C ASP A 234 13.95 32.02 14.59
N GLU A 235 13.42 32.56 15.67
CA GLU A 235 12.06 33.08 15.72
C GLU A 235 11.92 34.23 14.73
N SER A 236 11.07 34.03 13.73
CA SER A 236 10.28 35.12 13.18
C SER A 236 8.85 34.64 12.98
N ASP A 237 8.01 35.11 13.89
CA ASP A 237 6.56 35.04 13.86
C ASP A 237 6.01 35.59 12.52
N VAL A 238 5.45 34.72 11.70
CA VAL A 238 4.46 35.10 10.68
C VAL A 238 3.50 33.94 10.49
N GLU A 239 2.22 34.22 10.76
CA GLU A 239 1.07 33.31 10.71
C GLU A 239 1.12 32.31 9.55
N ALA A 240 1.16 31.01 9.87
CA ALA A 240 1.20 29.93 8.90
C ALA A 240 -0.21 29.35 8.65
N GLU A 241 -0.77 29.63 7.46
CA GLU A 241 -1.72 28.73 6.81
C GLU A 241 -1.12 27.31 6.67
N PRO A 242 -1.93 26.24 6.65
CA PRO A 242 -1.43 24.86 6.60
C PRO A 242 -0.71 24.58 5.27
N ARG A 243 0.63 24.61 5.31
CA ARG A 243 1.50 24.28 4.17
C ARG A 243 1.41 22.79 3.84
N ARG A 244 1.09 22.47 2.58
CA ARG A 244 1.22 21.13 2.00
C ARG A 244 2.69 20.67 2.02
N PRO A 245 2.96 19.36 2.17
CA PRO A 245 4.32 18.84 2.11
C PRO A 245 4.96 19.10 0.73
N PRO A 246 6.29 19.37 0.67
CA PRO A 246 6.97 19.69 -0.57
C PRO A 246 6.98 18.48 -1.51
N LYS A 247 6.56 18.69 -2.76
CA LYS A 247 6.75 17.72 -3.84
C LYS A 247 8.23 17.68 -4.22
N ARG A 248 8.86 16.50 -4.11
CA ARG A 248 10.19 16.25 -4.67
C ARG A 248 10.19 16.40 -6.20
N PRO A 249 11.29 16.89 -6.81
CA PRO A 249 11.37 17.10 -8.25
C PRO A 249 11.27 15.77 -9.01
N LYS A 250 10.49 15.76 -10.10
CA LYS A 250 10.43 14.67 -11.06
C LYS A 250 11.59 14.84 -12.04
N THR A 251 12.51 13.88 -12.07
CA THR A 251 13.42 13.71 -13.20
C THR A 251 12.63 13.13 -14.37
N ASP A 252 12.62 13.87 -15.48
CA ASP A 252 11.97 13.48 -16.73
C ASP A 252 12.87 12.47 -17.44
N HIS A 253 12.44 11.23 -17.56
CA HIS A 253 13.10 10.22 -18.38
C HIS A 253 12.10 9.79 -19.44
N GLN A 254 12.19 10.42 -20.62
CA GLN A 254 11.48 9.96 -21.81
C GLN A 254 12.15 8.66 -22.26
N THR A 255 11.46 7.54 -22.09
CA THR A 255 11.80 6.28 -22.76
C THR A 255 10.70 6.00 -23.77
N GLU A 256 11.02 6.19 -25.06
CA GLU A 256 10.17 5.73 -26.15
C GLU A 256 10.11 4.19 -26.13
N VAL A 257 8.93 3.64 -25.86
CA VAL A 257 8.68 2.20 -25.97
C VAL A 257 8.06 1.93 -27.34
N ARG A 258 8.88 1.46 -28.30
CA ARG A 258 8.38 0.77 -29.50
C ARG A 258 7.96 -0.64 -29.10
N GLY A 259 6.66 -0.92 -29.10
CA GLY A 259 6.14 -2.26 -28.85
C GLY A 259 6.34 -3.16 -30.07
N ALA A 260 7.18 -4.19 -29.93
CA ALA A 260 7.14 -5.37 -30.80
C ALA A 260 6.14 -6.37 -30.18
N VAL A 261 5.18 -6.82 -30.99
CA VAL A 261 4.19 -7.84 -30.62
C VAL A 261 4.74 -9.20 -31.06
N GLU A 262 5.04 -10.08 -30.10
CA GLU A 262 5.25 -11.51 -30.37
C GLU A 262 3.91 -12.26 -30.27
N VAL A 263 3.59 -13.02 -31.31
CA VAL A 263 2.45 -13.93 -31.38
C VAL A 263 2.95 -15.33 -31.07
N ILE A 264 2.47 -15.94 -29.98
CA ILE A 264 2.69 -17.36 -29.68
C ILE A 264 1.40 -18.10 -29.99
N VAL A 265 1.46 -19.00 -30.97
CA VAL A 265 0.42 -19.97 -31.30
C VAL A 265 0.65 -21.21 -30.44
N LEU A 266 -0.38 -21.70 -29.78
CA LEU A 266 -0.36 -23.00 -29.11
C LEU A 266 -1.39 -23.90 -29.79
N ASP A 267 -0.92 -25.06 -30.25
CA ASP A 267 -1.68 -26.12 -30.93
C ASP A 267 -2.88 -26.62 -30.11
#